data_AF-A0A0M0JWH8-F1
#
_entry.id   AF-A0A0M0JWH8-F1
#
_cell.length_a   1.000
_cell.length_b   1.000
_cell.length_c   1.000
_cell.angle_alpha   90.00
_cell.angle_beta   90.00
_cell.angle_gamma   90.00
#
_symmetry.space_group_name_H-M   'P 1'
#
loop_
_entity.id
_entity.type
_entity.pdbx_description
1 polymer ?
#
loop_
_entity_poly.entity_id
_entity_poly.type
_entity_poly.pdbx_seq_one_letter_code
_entity_poly.pdbx_strand_id
1 'polypeptide(L)'
;AAEEPPTVPKEKRGGSGGGPLYVQGYRPEVVKKTRHPKQVQKGLEAAFRKRQNLALKERRDEVVAALRRVAFEPLEDEGALRRLFTEVSEYLSQVGLSLGGSEDWADRLYIEEKKKGAESTLLFSDEELDIAEAAQKRMELMYNVDAWSTQLVVRVSSGQLLLTSGIEGTREDVLTRVLKRLDEDMRYHSELFDEPTSRLIMSRINEMGLPHSLHALDAQLLDNVAELLVLGMALLRGMSSGCIEQRMKAVRSVAAQKAVQSIEKVRTTVTPMRKVFVQARTQLGELLDQLLELLDQVNAAVTPHLPVQAEDSDEDYY
;
A
#
# COMPACT_ATOMS: atom_id res chain seq x y z
N ALA A 1 20.28 -23.64 43.61
CA ALA A 1 20.29 -22.63 42.54
C ALA A 1 19.87 -23.35 41.28
N ALA A 2 18.69 -23.01 40.73
CA ALA A 2 18.16 -23.64 39.53
C ALA A 2 18.86 -23.04 38.29
N GLU A 3 19.39 -23.90 37.41
CA GLU A 3 19.96 -23.52 36.13
C GLU A 3 18.86 -23.04 35.18
N GLU A 4 19.01 -21.84 34.62
CA GLU A 4 18.17 -21.35 33.53
C GLU A 4 18.56 -22.03 32.20
N PRO A 5 17.59 -22.45 31.38
CA PRO A 5 17.88 -23.08 30.09
C PRO A 5 18.35 -22.03 29.05
N PRO A 6 19.20 -22.43 28.08
CA PRO A 6 19.79 -21.52 27.12
C PRO A 6 18.73 -20.94 26.18
N THR A 7 18.77 -19.63 26.02
CA THR A 7 17.92 -18.88 25.08
C THR A 7 18.33 -19.20 23.64
N VAL A 8 17.47 -19.92 22.92
CA VAL A 8 17.59 -20.11 21.47
C VAL A 8 17.34 -18.75 20.79
N PRO A 9 18.25 -18.25 19.93
CA PRO A 9 18.01 -17.04 19.18
C PRO A 9 16.80 -17.24 18.26
N LYS A 10 15.76 -16.41 18.44
CA LYS A 10 14.64 -16.35 17.51
C LYS A 10 15.17 -15.96 16.12
N GLU A 11 15.01 -16.87 15.16
CA GLU A 11 15.16 -16.54 13.74
C GLU A 11 14.33 -15.30 13.43
N LYS A 12 15.01 -14.25 12.93
CA LYS A 12 14.34 -13.12 12.32
C LYS A 12 13.62 -13.64 11.09
N ARG A 13 12.30 -13.82 11.18
CA ARG A 13 11.43 -13.90 10.01
C ARG A 13 11.77 -12.71 9.12
N GLY A 14 12.27 -12.99 7.92
CA GLY A 14 12.54 -11.99 6.89
C GLY A 14 11.26 -11.23 6.59
N GLY A 15 11.19 -9.99 7.05
CA GLY A 15 10.17 -9.05 6.59
C GLY A 15 10.53 -8.64 5.17
N SER A 16 9.77 -9.13 4.19
CA SER A 16 9.69 -8.51 2.88
C SER A 16 9.07 -7.12 3.07
N GLY A 17 9.91 -6.12 3.29
CA GLY A 17 9.52 -4.71 3.31
C GLY A 17 9.21 -4.22 1.89
N GLY A 18 8.13 -4.74 1.30
CA GLY A 18 7.62 -4.36 -0.02
C GLY A 18 6.49 -3.34 0.09
N GLY A 19 6.75 -2.23 0.81
CA GLY A 19 5.86 -1.07 0.84
C GLY A 19 6.30 -0.02 -0.18
N PRO A 20 5.38 0.75 -0.78
CA PRO A 20 5.74 1.78 -1.75
C PRO A 20 6.73 2.79 -1.17
N LEU A 21 7.60 3.32 -2.03
CA LEU A 21 8.61 4.30 -1.63
C LEU A 21 7.91 5.65 -1.55
N TYR A 22 7.48 6.03 -0.36
CA TYR A 22 7.08 7.40 -0.07
C TYR A 22 8.33 8.28 -0.16
N VAL A 23 8.49 8.93 -1.31
CA VAL A 23 9.64 9.79 -1.62
C VAL A 23 9.78 10.82 -0.51
N GLN A 24 10.90 10.77 0.21
CA GLN A 24 11.27 11.74 1.23
C GLN A 24 11.51 13.10 0.54
N GLY A 25 10.53 13.99 0.59
CA GLY A 25 10.67 15.43 0.36
C GLY A 25 11.43 15.87 -0.90
N TYR A 26 10.78 15.83 -2.07
CA TYR A 26 11.35 16.44 -3.29
C TYR A 26 10.85 17.89 -3.48
N ARG A 27 11.77 18.87 -3.51
CA ARG A 27 11.48 20.27 -3.91
C ARG A 27 11.60 20.44 -5.43
N PRO A 28 10.82 21.34 -6.07
CA PRO A 28 10.97 21.64 -7.50
C PRO A 28 12.29 22.38 -7.77
N GLU A 29 13.02 22.00 -8.82
CA GLU A 29 14.38 22.46 -9.19
C GLU A 29 14.37 23.76 -10.02
N VAL A 30 15.42 24.60 -9.90
CA VAL A 30 16.25 25.17 -11.01
C VAL A 30 17.64 25.61 -10.48
N VAL A 31 18.35 24.75 -9.76
CA VAL A 31 19.78 24.97 -9.45
C VAL A 31 20.47 23.65 -9.70
N LYS A 32 21.53 23.62 -10.52
CA LYS A 32 22.41 22.44 -10.65
C LYS A 32 22.74 21.99 -9.23
N LYS A 33 22.24 20.82 -8.81
CA LYS A 33 22.54 20.29 -7.48
C LYS A 33 24.05 20.15 -7.36
N THR A 34 24.62 20.77 -6.34
CA THR A 34 26.00 20.51 -5.96
C THR A 34 26.09 19.06 -5.53
N ARG A 35 26.95 18.26 -6.16
CA ARG A 35 27.08 16.83 -5.83
C ARG A 35 27.71 16.67 -4.45
N HIS A 36 27.18 15.74 -3.67
CA HIS A 36 27.53 15.56 -2.26
C HIS A 36 27.90 14.09 -1.98
N PRO A 37 29.03 13.59 -2.53
CA PRO A 37 29.48 12.23 -2.26
C PRO A 37 29.66 12.02 -0.74
N LYS A 38 29.05 10.97 -0.18
CA LYS A 38 29.14 10.72 1.27
C LYS A 38 30.58 10.43 1.66
N GLN A 39 31.09 11.22 2.60
CA GLN A 39 32.40 10.99 3.21
C GLN A 39 32.30 9.83 4.21
N VAL A 40 32.84 8.67 3.83
CA VAL A 40 32.93 7.51 4.73
C VAL A 40 34.26 7.57 5.48
N GLN A 41 34.19 7.72 6.80
CA GLN A 41 35.38 7.65 7.66
C GLN A 41 35.78 6.18 7.90
N LYS A 42 37.05 5.97 8.25
CA LYS A 42 37.73 4.66 8.37
C LYS A 42 36.86 3.59 9.04
N GLY A 43 37.00 2.34 8.61
CA GLY A 43 36.34 1.19 9.23
C GLY A 43 35.75 0.21 8.22
N LEU A 44 34.80 -0.61 8.68
CA LEU A 44 34.13 -1.62 7.87
C LEU A 44 33.43 -1.00 6.65
N GLU A 45 32.74 0.12 6.84
CA GLU A 45 32.02 0.84 5.78
C GLU A 45 32.97 1.34 4.68
N ALA A 46 34.17 1.81 5.04
CA ALA A 46 35.18 2.22 4.07
C ALA A 46 35.71 1.04 3.24
N ALA A 47 35.84 -0.14 3.87
CA ALA A 47 36.24 -1.37 3.16
C ALA A 47 35.13 -1.86 2.20
N PHE A 48 33.87 -1.80 2.62
CA PHE A 48 32.73 -2.08 1.75
C PHE A 48 32.64 -1.10 0.58
N ARG A 49 32.78 0.20 0.83
CA ARG A 49 32.79 1.23 -0.22
C ARG A 49 33.94 1.03 -1.20
N LYS A 50 35.14 0.65 -0.72
CA LYS A 50 36.28 0.32 -1.58
C LYS A 50 35.99 -0.88 -2.49
N ARG A 51 35.34 -1.94 -1.98
CA ARG A 51 34.94 -3.12 -2.78
C ARG A 51 33.92 -2.75 -3.85
N GLN A 52 32.89 -1.99 -3.49
CA GLN A 52 31.89 -1.52 -4.45
C GLN A 52 32.48 -0.57 -5.49
N ASN A 53 33.40 0.33 -5.11
CA ASN A 53 34.10 1.20 -6.07
C ASN A 53 34.96 0.39 -7.06
N LEU A 54 35.57 -0.70 -6.60
CA LEU A 54 36.30 -1.61 -7.49
C LEU A 54 35.35 -2.27 -8.49
N ALA A 55 34.20 -2.77 -8.03
CA ALA A 55 33.18 -3.36 -8.91
C ALA A 55 32.63 -2.35 -9.95
N LEU A 56 32.33 -1.12 -9.52
CA LEU A 56 31.91 -0.03 -10.41
C LEU A 56 32.99 0.32 -11.45
N LYS A 57 34.27 0.25 -11.07
CA LYS A 57 35.39 0.48 -11.99
C LYS A 57 35.56 -0.67 -12.99
N GLU A 58 35.45 -1.91 -12.52
CA GLU A 58 35.57 -3.11 -13.37
C GLU A 58 34.41 -3.24 -14.37
N ARG A 59 33.20 -2.79 -13.99
CA ARG A 59 31.97 -2.90 -14.79
C ARG A 59 31.46 -1.56 -15.31
N ARG A 60 32.33 -0.56 -15.43
CA ARG A 60 31.94 0.83 -15.73
C ARG A 60 31.02 0.94 -16.93
N ASP A 61 31.37 0.31 -18.05
CA ASP A 61 30.59 0.41 -19.29
C ASP A 61 29.24 -0.31 -19.21
N GLU A 62 29.19 -1.45 -18.53
CA GLU A 62 27.95 -2.18 -18.26
C GLU A 62 27.02 -1.36 -17.36
N VAL A 63 27.55 -0.68 -16.34
CA VAL A 63 26.79 0.21 -15.45
C VAL A 63 26.21 1.37 -16.24
N VAL A 64 27.01 2.05 -17.07
CA VAL A 64 26.52 3.15 -17.92
C VAL A 64 25.47 2.64 -18.91
N ALA A 65 25.65 1.46 -19.50
CA ALA A 65 24.65 0.85 -20.38
C ALA A 65 23.33 0.57 -19.65
N ALA A 66 23.39 0.00 -18.43
CA ALA A 66 22.22 -0.25 -17.60
C ALA A 66 21.48 1.04 -17.23
N LEU A 67 22.21 2.10 -16.84
CA LEU A 67 21.61 3.40 -16.53
C LEU A 67 20.94 4.03 -17.76
N ARG A 68 21.58 3.94 -18.94
CA ARG A 68 21.00 4.43 -20.20
C ARG A 68 19.74 3.66 -20.60
N ARG A 69 19.74 2.34 -20.41
CA ARG A 69 18.54 1.51 -20.63
C ARG A 69 17.40 2.02 -19.75
N VAL A 70 17.63 2.16 -18.45
CA VAL A 70 16.61 2.67 -17.52
C VAL A 70 16.17 4.08 -17.90
N ALA A 71 17.08 4.99 -18.23
CA ALA A 71 16.75 6.38 -18.52
C ALA A 71 15.98 6.56 -19.84
N PHE A 72 16.28 5.78 -20.89
CA PHE A 72 15.85 6.09 -22.25
C PHE A 72 15.22 4.95 -23.04
N GLU A 73 15.30 3.70 -22.57
CA GLU A 73 14.69 2.56 -23.28
C GLU A 73 13.17 2.79 -23.38
N PRO A 74 12.58 2.75 -24.58
CA PRO A 74 11.14 2.88 -24.74
C PRO A 74 10.44 1.66 -24.13
N LEU A 75 9.31 1.90 -23.47
CA LEU A 75 8.52 0.85 -22.83
C LEU A 75 7.17 0.77 -23.54
N GLU A 76 6.90 -0.35 -24.21
CA GLU A 76 5.67 -0.55 -24.97
C GLU A 76 4.48 -0.86 -24.06
N ASP A 77 4.70 -1.65 -23.01
CA ASP A 77 3.66 -2.13 -22.10
C ASP A 77 4.18 -2.31 -20.66
N GLU A 78 3.25 -2.63 -19.75
CA GLU A 78 3.57 -2.92 -18.35
C GLU A 78 4.52 -4.10 -18.17
N GLY A 79 4.44 -5.10 -19.04
CA GLY A 79 5.31 -6.28 -18.98
C GLY A 79 6.76 -5.90 -19.25
N ALA A 80 6.99 -5.04 -20.25
CA ALA A 80 8.28 -4.47 -20.56
C ALA A 80 8.81 -3.62 -19.40
N LEU A 81 7.96 -2.79 -18.79
CA LEU A 81 8.32 -2.00 -17.60
C LEU A 81 8.79 -2.90 -16.46
N ARG A 82 8.01 -3.93 -16.09
CA ARG A 82 8.36 -4.82 -14.98
C ARG A 82 9.63 -5.62 -15.27
N ARG A 83 9.81 -6.12 -16.50
CA ARG A 83 11.05 -6.82 -16.89
C ARG A 83 12.27 -5.91 -16.76
N LEU A 84 12.21 -4.70 -17.33
CA LEU A 84 13.33 -3.75 -17.24
C LEU A 84 13.62 -3.38 -15.78
N PHE A 85 12.58 -3.14 -14.98
CA PHE A 85 12.71 -2.86 -13.55
C PHE A 85 13.42 -4.01 -12.82
N THR A 86 12.94 -5.24 -12.95
CA THR A 86 13.51 -6.40 -12.24
C THR A 86 14.95 -6.69 -12.68
N GLU A 87 15.21 -6.75 -13.99
CA GLU A 87 16.53 -7.07 -14.53
C GLU A 87 17.58 -6.04 -14.10
N VAL A 88 17.26 -4.75 -14.23
CA VAL A 88 18.24 -3.70 -13.99
C VAL A 88 18.36 -3.36 -12.51
N SER A 89 17.28 -3.41 -11.73
CA SER A 89 17.37 -3.16 -10.27
C SER A 89 18.24 -4.21 -9.56
N GLU A 90 18.13 -5.48 -9.94
CA GLU A 90 18.97 -6.54 -9.37
C GLU A 90 20.45 -6.30 -9.73
N TYR A 91 20.74 -6.03 -11.00
CA TYR A 91 22.09 -5.73 -11.46
C TYR A 91 22.70 -4.51 -10.75
N LEU A 92 21.97 -3.38 -10.71
CA LEU A 92 22.43 -2.15 -10.09
C LEU A 92 22.65 -2.32 -8.57
N SER A 93 21.79 -3.09 -7.90
CA SER A 93 21.97 -3.41 -6.48
C SER A 93 23.27 -4.20 -6.22
N GLN A 94 23.63 -5.15 -7.10
CA GLN A 94 24.87 -5.95 -6.96
C GLN A 94 26.13 -5.08 -7.04
N VAL A 95 26.11 -4.00 -7.82
CA VAL A 95 27.24 -3.06 -7.94
C VAL A 95 27.19 -1.90 -6.93
N GLY A 96 26.22 -1.92 -6.01
CA GLY A 96 26.09 -0.94 -4.93
C GLY A 96 25.26 0.30 -5.27
N LEU A 97 24.43 0.24 -6.32
CA LEU A 97 23.45 1.25 -6.73
C LEU A 97 22.03 0.75 -6.42
N SER A 98 21.76 0.48 -5.14
CA SER A 98 20.43 0.05 -4.69
C SER A 98 19.44 1.20 -4.73
N LEU A 99 18.23 0.94 -5.24
CA LEU A 99 17.09 1.87 -5.13
C LEU A 99 16.73 2.09 -3.66
N GLY A 100 16.45 3.33 -3.25
CA GLY A 100 16.18 3.67 -1.85
C GLY A 100 17.39 3.53 -0.91
N GLY A 101 18.61 3.46 -1.48
CA GLY A 101 19.86 3.49 -0.72
C GLY A 101 20.07 4.82 0.01
N SER A 102 21.09 4.88 0.87
CA SER A 102 21.39 6.09 1.66
C SER A 102 22.00 7.25 0.84
N GLU A 103 22.34 7.00 -0.43
CA GLU A 103 22.96 7.97 -1.34
C GLU A 103 22.23 7.89 -2.69
N ASP A 104 22.02 9.05 -3.32
CA ASP A 104 21.59 9.12 -4.72
C ASP A 104 22.64 8.47 -5.62
N TRP A 105 22.21 7.86 -6.73
CA TRP A 105 23.09 7.13 -7.64
C TRP A 105 24.18 8.03 -8.23
N ALA A 106 23.86 9.27 -8.58
CA ALA A 106 24.84 10.23 -9.09
C ALA A 106 25.90 10.58 -8.04
N ASP A 107 25.51 10.79 -6.78
CA ASP A 107 26.47 11.02 -5.68
C ASP A 107 27.33 9.78 -5.41
N ARG A 108 26.74 8.59 -5.52
CA ARG A 108 27.44 7.31 -5.37
C ARG A 108 28.46 7.09 -6.48
N LEU A 109 28.17 7.52 -7.70
CA LEU A 109 29.02 7.43 -8.88
C LEU A 109 30.04 8.56 -8.99
N TYR A 110 29.95 9.61 -8.15
CA TYR A 110 30.94 10.67 -8.09
C TYR A 110 32.27 10.16 -7.49
N ILE A 111 33.11 9.57 -8.34
CA ILE A 111 34.38 8.94 -7.98
C ILE A 111 35.51 9.65 -8.72
N GLU A 112 36.41 10.29 -7.98
CA GLU A 112 37.62 10.90 -8.51
C GLU A 112 38.75 9.88 -8.66
N GLU A 113 39.34 9.79 -9.85
CA GLU A 113 40.57 9.05 -10.08
C GLU A 113 41.78 10.00 -10.04
N LYS A 114 42.65 9.79 -9.04
CA LYS A 114 43.96 10.43 -9.01
C LYS A 114 44.93 9.65 -9.88
N LYS A 115 45.30 10.21 -11.03
CA LYS A 115 46.46 9.74 -11.80
C LYS A 115 47.74 10.33 -11.20
N LYS A 116 48.80 9.52 -11.10
CA LYS A 116 50.09 9.99 -10.55
C LYS A 116 50.59 11.19 -11.36
N GLY A 117 50.64 12.37 -10.73
CA GLY A 117 51.19 13.60 -11.32
C GLY A 117 50.26 14.40 -12.23
N ALA A 118 48.97 14.07 -12.30
CA ALA A 118 47.97 14.81 -13.09
C ALA A 118 46.80 15.28 -12.22
N GLU A 119 46.03 16.24 -12.73
CA GLU A 119 44.74 16.62 -12.15
C GLU A 119 43.81 15.40 -12.05
N SER A 120 43.00 15.37 -10.98
CA SER A 120 42.02 14.31 -10.76
C SER A 120 40.96 14.32 -11.85
N THR A 121 40.75 13.19 -12.51
CA THR A 121 39.68 13.00 -13.50
C THR A 121 38.54 12.18 -12.89
N LEU A 122 37.29 12.50 -13.19
CA LEU A 122 36.16 11.69 -12.74
C LEU A 122 36.10 10.36 -13.50
N LEU A 123 35.73 9.28 -12.79
CA LEU A 123 35.52 7.95 -13.38
C LEU A 123 34.28 7.91 -14.30
N PHE A 124 33.25 8.68 -13.94
CA PHE A 124 32.02 8.88 -14.70
C PHE A 124 31.95 10.34 -15.12
N SER A 125 31.59 10.60 -16.39
CA SER A 125 31.50 11.98 -16.88
C SER A 125 30.31 12.72 -16.28
N ASP A 126 30.27 14.05 -16.41
CA ASP A 126 29.14 14.83 -15.93
C ASP A 126 27.83 14.39 -16.59
N GLU A 127 27.86 14.11 -17.89
CA GLU A 127 26.69 13.61 -18.63
C GLU A 127 26.24 12.24 -18.12
N GLU A 128 27.16 11.36 -17.70
CA GLU A 128 26.82 10.04 -17.16
C GLU A 128 26.20 10.12 -15.78
N LEU A 129 26.60 11.11 -14.99
CA LEU A 129 26.01 11.39 -13.68
C LEU A 129 24.60 11.97 -13.85
N ASP A 130 24.38 12.82 -14.84
CA ASP A 130 23.03 13.32 -15.19
C ASP A 130 22.12 12.17 -15.68
N ILE A 131 22.67 11.22 -16.46
CA ILE A 131 21.96 9.98 -16.84
C ILE A 131 21.62 9.15 -15.60
N ALA A 132 22.52 9.05 -14.62
CA ALA A 132 22.26 8.30 -13.40
C ALA A 132 21.10 8.91 -12.58
N GLU A 133 21.02 10.25 -12.49
CA GLU A 133 19.88 10.92 -11.84
C GLU A 133 18.57 10.65 -12.58
N ALA A 134 18.56 10.77 -13.91
CA ALA A 134 17.39 10.48 -14.72
C ALA A 134 16.94 9.01 -14.60
N ALA A 135 17.91 8.09 -14.61
CA ALA A 135 17.68 6.67 -14.42
C ALA A 135 17.09 6.37 -13.04
N GLN A 136 17.65 6.95 -11.97
CA GLN A 136 17.13 6.76 -10.61
C GLN A 136 15.69 7.25 -10.52
N LYS A 137 15.41 8.49 -10.97
CA LYS A 137 14.06 9.07 -10.98
C LYS A 137 13.08 8.16 -11.73
N ARG A 138 13.44 7.67 -12.92
CA ARG A 138 12.59 6.75 -13.71
C ARG A 138 12.40 5.40 -13.01
N MET A 139 13.44 4.83 -12.42
CA MET A 139 13.39 3.56 -11.70
C MET A 139 12.48 3.63 -10.46
N GLU A 140 12.52 4.73 -9.70
CA GLU A 140 11.65 4.94 -8.54
C GLU A 140 10.17 4.94 -8.95
N LEU A 141 9.84 5.55 -10.09
CA LEU A 141 8.48 5.53 -10.63
C LEU A 141 8.08 4.14 -11.14
N MET A 142 8.97 3.43 -11.84
CA MET A 142 8.74 2.04 -12.27
C MET A 142 8.48 1.11 -11.08
N TYR A 143 9.23 1.28 -9.99
CA TYR A 143 8.99 0.57 -8.73
C TYR A 143 7.59 0.83 -8.17
N ASN A 144 7.17 2.09 -8.11
CA ASN A 144 5.84 2.44 -7.62
C ASN A 144 4.73 1.84 -8.51
N VAL A 145 4.91 1.86 -9.84
CA VAL A 145 3.98 1.20 -10.77
C VAL A 145 3.88 -0.30 -10.46
N ASP A 146 5.01 -1.00 -10.31
CA ASP A 146 5.03 -2.44 -10.02
C ASP A 146 4.40 -2.78 -8.66
N ALA A 147 4.78 -2.05 -7.61
CA ALA A 147 4.30 -2.25 -6.25
C ALA A 147 2.79 -1.99 -6.13
N TRP A 148 2.31 -0.86 -6.65
CA TRP A 148 0.89 -0.50 -6.59
C TRP A 148 0.05 -1.40 -7.48
N SER A 149 0.50 -1.74 -8.69
CA SER A 149 -0.25 -2.65 -9.57
C SER A 149 -0.37 -4.04 -8.94
N THR A 150 0.69 -4.56 -8.32
CA THR A 150 0.65 -5.86 -7.64
C THR A 150 -0.35 -5.85 -6.48
N GLN A 151 -0.35 -4.81 -5.66
CA GLN A 151 -1.28 -4.68 -4.55
C GLN A 151 -2.74 -4.52 -5.03
N LEU A 152 -2.98 -3.70 -6.06
CA LEU A 152 -4.32 -3.54 -6.64
C LEU A 152 -4.84 -4.85 -7.26
N VAL A 153 -4.02 -5.59 -8.02
CA VAL A 153 -4.41 -6.88 -8.61
C VAL A 153 -4.82 -7.89 -7.54
N VAL A 154 -4.03 -8.01 -6.47
CA VAL A 154 -4.37 -8.88 -5.33
C VAL A 154 -5.69 -8.44 -4.71
N ARG A 155 -5.89 -7.13 -4.58
CA ARG A 155 -7.10 -6.61 -3.96
C ARG A 155 -8.36 -6.83 -4.80
N VAL A 156 -8.30 -6.51 -6.08
CA VAL A 156 -9.38 -6.76 -7.04
C VAL A 156 -9.73 -8.25 -7.05
N SER A 157 -8.73 -9.13 -7.17
CA SER A 157 -8.94 -10.59 -7.19
C SER A 157 -9.58 -11.11 -5.91
N SER A 158 -9.13 -10.62 -4.74
CA SER A 158 -9.69 -11.04 -3.45
C SER A 158 -11.11 -10.53 -3.22
N GLY A 159 -11.45 -9.32 -3.71
CA GLY A 159 -12.82 -8.80 -3.68
C GLY A 159 -13.74 -9.66 -4.56
N GLN A 160 -13.28 -9.97 -5.77
CA GLN A 160 -14.03 -10.80 -6.71
C GLN A 160 -14.28 -12.21 -6.17
N LEU A 161 -13.28 -12.79 -5.49
CA LEU A 161 -13.42 -14.10 -4.84
C LEU A 161 -14.55 -14.08 -3.80
N LEU A 162 -14.66 -13.01 -3.01
CA LEU A 162 -15.72 -12.88 -2.01
C LEU A 162 -17.12 -12.70 -2.63
N LEU A 163 -17.19 -12.10 -3.83
CA LEU A 163 -18.43 -11.91 -4.58
C LEU A 163 -18.90 -13.19 -5.29
N THR A 164 -17.97 -14.00 -5.80
CA THR A 164 -18.25 -15.14 -6.69
C THR A 164 -18.26 -16.50 -5.99
N SER A 165 -17.43 -16.68 -4.96
CA SER A 165 -17.41 -17.93 -4.20
C SER A 165 -18.68 -18.00 -3.38
N GLY A 166 -19.60 -18.91 -3.74
CA GLY A 166 -20.79 -19.21 -2.95
C GLY A 166 -20.38 -19.36 -1.49
N ILE A 167 -20.85 -18.44 -0.66
CA ILE A 167 -20.08 -18.10 0.53
C ILE A 167 -20.16 -19.24 1.56
N GLU A 168 -19.03 -19.91 1.80
CA GLU A 168 -18.90 -20.84 2.90
C GLU A 168 -18.94 -20.07 4.24
N GLY A 169 -19.83 -20.48 5.15
CA GLY A 169 -19.97 -19.89 6.48
C GLY A 169 -21.37 -19.33 6.75
N THR A 170 -21.56 -18.81 7.97
CA THR A 170 -22.84 -18.18 8.33
C THR A 170 -22.95 -16.79 7.71
N ARG A 171 -24.17 -16.27 7.56
CA ARG A 171 -24.41 -14.90 7.05
C ARG A 171 -23.63 -13.82 7.82
N GLU A 172 -23.45 -14.02 9.13
CA GLU A 172 -22.69 -13.11 9.99
C GLU A 172 -21.18 -13.16 9.71
N ASP A 173 -20.63 -14.34 9.45
CA ASP A 173 -19.22 -14.52 9.06
C ASP A 173 -18.94 -13.87 7.69
N VAL A 174 -19.88 -14.01 6.75
CA VAL A 174 -19.81 -13.34 5.46
C VAL A 174 -19.79 -11.84 5.65
N LEU A 175 -20.77 -11.31 6.38
CA LEU A 175 -20.92 -9.87 6.61
C LEU A 175 -19.64 -9.29 7.25
N THR A 176 -19.06 -9.97 8.22
CA THR A 176 -17.81 -9.55 8.86
C THR A 176 -16.65 -9.47 7.86
N ARG A 177 -16.52 -10.46 6.96
CA ARG A 177 -15.49 -10.45 5.91
C ARG A 177 -15.73 -9.34 4.90
N VAL A 178 -16.98 -9.12 4.48
CA VAL A 178 -17.37 -8.05 3.56
C VAL A 178 -17.00 -6.69 4.14
N LEU A 179 -17.37 -6.41 5.39
CA LEU A 179 -17.09 -5.11 6.02
C LEU A 179 -15.60 -4.86 6.20
N LYS A 180 -14.85 -5.90 6.62
CA LYS A 180 -13.39 -5.81 6.72
C LYS A 180 -12.78 -5.48 5.36
N ARG A 181 -13.26 -6.14 4.30
CA ARG A 181 -12.78 -5.93 2.93
C ARG A 181 -13.05 -4.51 2.44
N LEU A 182 -14.26 -4.00 2.68
CA LEU A 182 -14.64 -2.63 2.36
C LEU A 182 -13.72 -1.61 3.05
N ASP A 183 -13.39 -1.80 4.33
CA ASP A 183 -12.47 -0.91 5.06
C ASP A 183 -11.06 -0.92 4.47
N GLU A 184 -10.53 -2.12 4.24
CA GLU A 184 -9.18 -2.30 3.72
C GLU A 184 -9.02 -1.74 2.30
N ASP A 185 -10.00 -1.95 1.41
CA ASP A 185 -9.92 -1.53 0.02
C ASP A 185 -10.13 -0.03 -0.13
N MET A 186 -11.02 0.57 0.67
CA MET A 186 -11.24 2.02 0.63
C MET A 186 -10.10 2.82 1.23
N ARG A 187 -9.53 2.33 2.33
CA ARG A 187 -8.33 2.95 2.89
C ARG A 187 -7.21 2.96 1.85
N TYR A 188 -7.04 1.83 1.17
CA TYR A 188 -6.02 1.69 0.13
C TYR A 188 -6.25 2.61 -1.07
N HIS A 189 -7.50 2.70 -1.56
CA HIS A 189 -7.87 3.67 -2.60
C HIS A 189 -7.48 5.10 -2.18
N SER A 190 -7.84 5.52 -0.97
CA SER A 190 -7.55 6.87 -0.51
C SER A 190 -6.05 7.15 -0.33
N GLU A 191 -5.32 6.19 0.25
CA GLU A 191 -3.86 6.25 0.38
C GLU A 191 -3.16 6.40 -0.98
N LEU A 192 -3.67 5.73 -2.01
CA LEU A 192 -3.05 5.70 -3.33
C LEU A 192 -3.48 6.88 -4.23
N PHE A 193 -4.75 7.29 -4.18
CA PHE A 193 -5.32 8.24 -5.14
C PHE A 193 -5.69 9.61 -4.54
N ASP A 194 -5.89 9.72 -3.23
CA ASP A 194 -6.25 10.99 -2.58
C ASP A 194 -5.06 11.68 -1.91
N GLU A 195 -4.11 10.89 -1.37
CA GLU A 195 -2.95 11.46 -0.67
C GLU A 195 -2.11 12.35 -1.60
N PRO A 196 -1.70 13.56 -1.13
CA PRO A 196 -0.94 14.50 -1.95
C PRO A 196 0.36 13.91 -2.52
N THR A 197 1.06 13.10 -1.74
CA THR A 197 2.32 12.47 -2.15
C THR A 197 2.09 11.45 -3.26
N SER A 198 1.10 10.57 -3.09
CA SER A 198 0.75 9.55 -4.07
C SER A 198 0.24 10.19 -5.38
N ARG A 199 -0.55 11.26 -5.29
CA ARG A 199 -0.95 12.05 -6.47
C ARG A 199 0.22 12.69 -7.22
N LEU A 200 1.21 13.21 -6.50
CA LEU A 200 2.42 13.75 -7.14
C LEU A 200 3.20 12.65 -7.87
N ILE A 201 3.36 11.47 -7.26
CA ILE A 201 4.00 10.32 -7.90
C ILE A 201 3.21 9.89 -9.14
N MET A 202 1.88 9.78 -9.04
CA MET A 202 1.00 9.45 -10.17
C MET A 202 1.13 10.47 -11.32
N SER A 203 1.15 11.77 -11.03
CA SER A 203 1.39 12.81 -12.03
C SER A 203 2.71 12.60 -12.76
N ARG A 204 3.78 12.27 -12.03
CA ARG A 204 5.11 12.03 -12.62
C ARG A 204 5.16 10.77 -13.46
N ILE A 205 4.47 9.70 -13.03
CA ILE A 205 4.33 8.47 -13.83
C ILE A 205 3.69 8.82 -15.19
N ASN A 206 2.60 9.60 -15.16
CA ASN A 206 1.89 10.06 -16.36
C ASN A 206 2.74 10.99 -17.24
N GLU A 207 3.42 11.98 -16.64
CA GLU A 207 4.30 12.93 -17.34
C GLU A 207 5.47 12.21 -18.03
N MET A 208 5.99 11.14 -17.42
CA MET A 208 7.06 10.32 -17.98
C MET A 208 6.55 9.31 -19.02
N GLY A 209 5.24 9.15 -19.17
CA GLY A 209 4.63 8.22 -20.13
C GLY A 209 4.95 6.76 -19.83
N LEU A 210 5.09 6.39 -18.55
CA LEU A 210 5.31 4.99 -18.17
C LEU A 210 4.03 4.18 -18.41
N PRO A 211 4.09 2.99 -19.02
CA PRO A 211 2.90 2.17 -19.23
C PRO A 211 2.40 1.59 -17.90
N HIS A 212 1.12 1.80 -17.58
CA HIS A 212 0.47 1.27 -16.39
C HIS A 212 -1.07 1.19 -16.51
N SER A 213 -1.68 0.35 -15.66
CA SER A 213 -3.13 0.16 -15.55
C SER A 213 -3.70 0.60 -14.20
N LEU A 214 -2.93 1.36 -13.40
CA LEU A 214 -3.31 1.79 -12.05
C LEU A 214 -4.74 2.35 -11.96
N HIS A 215 -5.14 3.26 -12.87
CA HIS A 215 -6.51 3.80 -12.90
C HIS A 215 -7.57 2.78 -13.32
N ALA A 216 -7.25 1.85 -14.23
CA ALA A 216 -8.18 0.80 -14.65
C ALA A 216 -8.37 -0.25 -13.54
N LEU A 217 -7.32 -0.56 -12.80
CA LEU A 217 -7.37 -1.42 -11.62
C LEU A 217 -8.11 -0.77 -10.46
N ASP A 218 -7.95 0.54 -10.27
CA ASP A 218 -8.71 1.31 -9.28
C ASP A 218 -10.21 1.34 -9.60
N ALA A 219 -10.57 1.54 -10.87
CA ALA A 219 -11.97 1.45 -11.29
C ALA A 219 -12.58 0.07 -10.96
N GLN A 220 -11.85 -1.01 -11.23
CA GLN A 220 -12.28 -2.37 -10.85
C GLN A 220 -12.38 -2.55 -9.34
N LEU A 221 -11.46 -1.97 -8.57
CA LEU A 221 -11.51 -2.00 -7.11
C LEU A 221 -12.78 -1.30 -6.60
N LEU A 222 -13.09 -0.12 -7.13
CA LEU A 222 -14.30 0.64 -6.77
C LEU A 222 -15.59 -0.06 -7.19
N ASP A 223 -15.60 -0.74 -8.34
CA ASP A 223 -16.73 -1.57 -8.77
C ASP A 223 -16.93 -2.76 -7.80
N ASN A 224 -15.86 -3.47 -7.43
CA ASN A 224 -15.94 -4.52 -6.42
C ASN A 224 -16.46 -4.00 -5.07
N VAL A 225 -16.00 -2.83 -4.66
CA VAL A 225 -16.47 -2.18 -3.43
C VAL A 225 -17.97 -1.89 -3.50
N ALA A 226 -18.48 -1.42 -4.66
CA ALA A 226 -19.91 -1.21 -4.86
C ALA A 226 -20.70 -2.52 -4.72
N GLU A 227 -20.25 -3.58 -5.37
CA GLU A 227 -20.92 -4.88 -5.31
C GLU A 227 -20.88 -5.49 -3.90
N LEU A 228 -19.75 -5.34 -3.19
CA LEU A 228 -19.60 -5.77 -1.80
C LEU A 228 -20.53 -5.00 -0.85
N LEU A 229 -20.76 -3.70 -1.09
CA LEU A 229 -21.76 -2.93 -0.35
C LEU A 229 -23.17 -3.47 -0.59
N VAL A 230 -23.53 -3.78 -1.83
CA VAL A 230 -24.84 -4.38 -2.17
C VAL A 230 -25.00 -5.73 -1.47
N LEU A 231 -23.98 -6.58 -1.50
CA LEU A 231 -23.98 -7.86 -0.78
C LEU A 231 -24.13 -7.66 0.73
N GLY A 232 -23.37 -6.73 1.32
CA GLY A 232 -23.46 -6.38 2.74
C GLY A 232 -24.86 -5.94 3.15
N MET A 233 -25.49 -5.08 2.36
CA MET A 233 -26.88 -4.65 2.56
C MET A 233 -27.87 -5.82 2.47
N ALA A 234 -27.72 -6.70 1.48
CA ALA A 234 -28.58 -7.87 1.32
C ALA A 234 -28.47 -8.83 2.51
N LEU A 235 -27.25 -9.06 3.02
CA LEU A 235 -27.00 -9.88 4.20
C LEU A 235 -27.65 -9.28 5.45
N LEU A 236 -27.48 -7.96 5.66
CA LEU A 236 -28.11 -7.24 6.76
C LEU A 236 -29.64 -7.30 6.70
N ARG A 237 -30.24 -7.10 5.52
CA ARG A 237 -31.70 -7.26 5.31
C ARG A 237 -32.18 -8.68 5.61
N GLY A 238 -31.42 -9.68 5.19
CA GLY A 238 -31.73 -11.08 5.46
C GLY A 238 -31.62 -11.44 6.95
N MET A 239 -30.64 -10.88 7.64
CA MET A 239 -30.47 -11.04 9.09
C MET A 239 -31.56 -10.31 9.87
N SER A 240 -31.90 -9.07 9.49
CA SER A 240 -32.97 -8.31 10.15
C SER A 240 -34.35 -8.95 9.97
N SER A 241 -34.67 -9.40 8.75
CA SER A 241 -35.92 -10.12 8.47
C SER A 241 -35.99 -11.43 9.25
N GLY A 242 -34.87 -12.18 9.33
CA GLY A 242 -34.78 -13.40 10.14
C GLY A 242 -34.96 -13.11 11.64
N CYS A 243 -34.42 -12.02 12.15
CA CYS A 243 -34.67 -11.58 13.53
C CYS A 243 -36.15 -11.20 13.75
N ILE A 244 -36.79 -10.51 12.79
CA ILE A 244 -38.22 -10.14 12.85
C ILE A 244 -39.13 -11.38 12.73
N GLU A 245 -38.76 -12.39 11.95
CA GLU A 245 -39.50 -13.66 11.83
C GLU A 245 -39.28 -14.57 13.05
N GLN A 246 -38.05 -14.67 13.56
CA GLN A 246 -37.77 -15.38 14.81
C GLN A 246 -38.40 -14.70 16.02
N ARG A 247 -38.61 -13.38 15.98
CA ARG A 247 -39.43 -12.61 16.92
C ARG A 247 -40.91 -13.06 16.92
N MET A 248 -41.42 -13.65 15.84
CA MET A 248 -42.73 -14.33 15.84
C MET A 248 -42.71 -15.73 16.45
N LYS A 249 -41.54 -16.32 16.75
CA LYS A 249 -41.45 -17.70 17.28
C LYS A 249 -40.76 -17.86 18.65
N ALA A 250 -39.83 -17.00 19.08
CA ALA A 250 -39.33 -16.92 20.46
C ALA A 250 -38.19 -15.88 20.57
N VAL A 251 -38.25 -14.93 21.50
CA VAL A 251 -37.09 -14.09 21.86
C VAL A 251 -36.55 -14.51 23.23
N ARG A 252 -35.32 -15.03 23.26
CA ARG A 252 -34.44 -14.96 24.44
C ARG A 252 -33.27 -14.02 24.10
N SER A 253 -32.96 -13.14 25.05
CA SER A 253 -32.25 -11.86 24.93
C SER A 253 -30.88 -11.82 24.23
N VAL A 254 -30.17 -12.95 24.12
CA VAL A 254 -28.76 -12.97 23.65
C VAL A 254 -28.63 -12.82 22.14
N ALA A 255 -29.54 -13.40 21.34
CA ALA A 255 -29.45 -13.31 19.88
C ALA A 255 -29.79 -11.90 19.36
N ALA A 256 -30.73 -11.22 20.02
CA ALA A 256 -31.09 -9.84 19.70
C ALA A 256 -29.96 -8.85 20.07
N GLN A 257 -29.31 -9.04 21.23
CA GLN A 257 -28.13 -8.25 21.63
C GLN A 257 -26.96 -8.42 20.65
N LYS A 258 -26.68 -9.65 20.20
CA LYS A 258 -25.65 -9.90 19.17
C LYS A 258 -25.98 -9.22 17.85
N ALA A 259 -27.25 -9.26 17.41
CA ALA A 259 -27.67 -8.57 16.19
C ALA A 259 -27.45 -7.04 16.27
N VAL A 260 -27.82 -6.40 17.39
CA VAL A 260 -27.58 -4.95 17.60
C VAL A 260 -26.09 -4.63 17.65
N GLN A 261 -25.27 -5.43 18.34
CA GLN A 261 -23.82 -5.24 18.38
C GLN A 261 -23.19 -5.36 16.98
N SER A 262 -23.64 -6.34 16.18
CA SER A 262 -23.18 -6.49 14.80
C SER A 262 -23.60 -5.29 13.94
N ILE A 263 -24.82 -4.75 14.11
CA ILE A 263 -25.32 -3.53 13.46
C ILE A 263 -24.50 -2.29 13.85
N GLU A 264 -24.20 -2.10 15.13
CA GLU A 264 -23.42 -0.97 15.64
C GLU A 264 -21.96 -1.02 15.14
N LYS A 265 -21.40 -2.23 15.05
CA LYS A 265 -20.07 -2.48 14.47
C LYS A 265 -20.06 -2.19 12.97
N VAL A 266 -21.12 -2.51 12.24
CA VAL A 266 -21.28 -2.10 10.84
C VAL A 266 -21.32 -0.58 10.74
N ARG A 267 -22.16 0.09 11.55
CA ARG A 267 -22.34 1.55 11.53
C ARG A 267 -21.03 2.30 11.76
N THR A 268 -20.26 1.90 12.76
CA THR A 268 -18.96 2.50 13.09
C THR A 268 -17.91 2.29 11.99
N THR A 269 -18.03 1.23 11.20
CA THR A 269 -17.15 0.95 10.05
C THR A 269 -17.57 1.75 8.81
N VAL A 270 -18.87 1.90 8.58
CA VAL A 270 -19.47 2.52 7.38
C VAL A 270 -19.53 4.06 7.46
N THR A 271 -19.56 4.64 8.65
CA THR A 271 -19.67 6.11 8.81
C THR A 271 -18.43 6.87 8.32
N PRO A 272 -17.18 6.47 8.66
CA PRO A 272 -15.96 7.11 8.15
C PRO A 272 -15.80 6.98 6.63
N MET A 273 -16.23 5.82 6.10
CA MET A 273 -16.27 5.50 4.68
C MET A 273 -17.05 6.55 3.87
N ARG A 274 -18.21 6.99 4.36
CA ARG A 274 -19.10 7.96 3.67
C ARG A 274 -18.37 9.19 3.12
N LYS A 275 -17.43 9.74 3.90
CA LYS A 275 -16.69 10.96 3.51
C LYS A 275 -15.76 10.71 2.30
N VAL A 276 -15.16 9.52 2.24
CA VAL A 276 -14.28 9.09 1.15
C VAL A 276 -15.12 8.75 -0.10
N PHE A 277 -16.26 8.11 0.08
CA PHE A 277 -17.12 7.66 -1.01
C PHE A 277 -17.86 8.77 -1.76
N VAL A 278 -18.31 9.82 -1.08
CA VAL A 278 -18.91 10.99 -1.75
C VAL A 278 -17.90 11.71 -2.66
N GLN A 279 -16.61 11.64 -2.32
CA GLN A 279 -15.54 12.23 -3.11
C GLN A 279 -15.15 11.34 -4.31
N ALA A 280 -15.19 10.02 -4.15
CA ALA A 280 -14.80 9.06 -5.20
C ALA A 280 -15.91 8.75 -6.22
N ARG A 281 -17.18 8.56 -5.81
CA ARG A 281 -18.29 8.22 -6.72
C ARG A 281 -19.66 8.49 -6.08
N THR A 282 -20.47 9.36 -6.69
CA THR A 282 -21.79 9.76 -6.16
C THR A 282 -22.72 8.58 -5.86
N GLN A 283 -22.72 7.55 -6.72
CA GLN A 283 -23.51 6.33 -6.55
C GLN A 283 -23.11 5.51 -5.31
N LEU A 284 -21.83 5.52 -4.91
CA LEU A 284 -21.37 4.86 -3.68
C LEU A 284 -21.86 5.62 -2.45
N GLY A 285 -21.89 6.95 -2.51
CA GLY A 285 -22.50 7.80 -1.48
C GLY A 285 -23.96 7.45 -1.23
N GLU A 286 -24.76 7.30 -2.30
CA GLU A 286 -26.17 6.92 -2.19
C GLU A 286 -26.39 5.52 -1.59
N LEU A 287 -25.57 4.53 -1.96
CA LEU A 287 -25.65 3.18 -1.39
C LEU A 287 -25.29 3.17 0.10
N LEU A 288 -24.36 4.02 0.53
CA LEU A 288 -24.00 4.14 1.95
C LEU A 288 -25.08 4.85 2.75
N ASP A 289 -25.70 5.89 2.19
CA ASP A 289 -26.84 6.55 2.83
C ASP A 289 -28.00 5.55 3.01
N GLN A 290 -28.30 4.73 2.00
CA GLN A 290 -29.28 3.64 2.11
C GLN A 290 -28.90 2.58 3.16
N LEU A 291 -27.60 2.25 3.28
CA LEU A 291 -27.11 1.33 4.30
C LEU A 291 -27.25 1.92 5.71
N LEU A 292 -26.92 3.20 5.90
CA LEU A 292 -27.07 3.88 7.17
C LEU A 292 -28.55 3.97 7.59
N GLU A 293 -29.44 4.32 6.66
CA GLU A 293 -30.89 4.31 6.90
C GLU A 293 -31.40 2.91 7.27
N LEU A 294 -30.92 1.86 6.60
CA LEU A 294 -31.27 0.48 6.95
C LEU A 294 -30.80 0.14 8.37
N LEU A 295 -29.58 0.51 8.74
CA LEU A 295 -29.05 0.28 10.08
C LEU A 295 -29.86 1.05 11.14
N ASP A 296 -30.33 2.26 10.84
CA ASP A 296 -31.23 3.03 11.70
C ASP A 296 -32.58 2.32 11.89
N GLN A 297 -33.19 1.83 10.80
CA GLN A 297 -34.45 1.11 10.84
C GLN A 297 -34.36 -0.18 11.67
N VAL A 298 -33.28 -0.96 11.47
CA VAL A 298 -33.09 -2.20 12.23
C VAL A 298 -32.77 -1.89 13.70
N ASN A 299 -31.96 -0.86 13.98
CA ASN A 299 -31.71 -0.44 15.37
C ASN A 299 -33.02 -0.05 16.05
N ALA A 300 -33.81 0.85 15.45
CA ALA A 300 -35.10 1.29 15.97
C ALA A 300 -36.10 0.12 16.18
N ALA A 301 -36.06 -0.91 15.33
CA ALA A 301 -36.90 -2.09 15.48
C ALA A 301 -36.47 -3.02 16.63
N VAL A 302 -35.20 -2.99 17.05
CA VAL A 302 -34.62 -3.90 18.05
C VAL A 302 -34.39 -3.23 19.41
N THR A 303 -34.00 -1.95 19.46
CA THR A 303 -33.69 -1.21 20.70
C THR A 303 -34.80 -1.29 21.77
N PRO A 304 -36.11 -1.16 21.44
CA PRO A 304 -37.19 -1.23 22.45
C PRO A 304 -37.36 -2.60 23.11
N HIS A 305 -36.65 -3.62 22.63
CA HIS A 305 -36.76 -5.01 23.09
C HIS A 305 -35.45 -5.55 23.67
N LEU A 306 -34.42 -4.71 23.74
CA LEU A 306 -33.25 -5.02 24.56
C LEU A 306 -33.72 -5.05 26.02
N PRO A 307 -33.26 -6.02 26.83
CA PRO A 307 -33.51 -5.94 28.26
C PRO A 307 -32.95 -4.60 28.73
N VAL A 308 -33.80 -3.80 29.38
CA VAL A 308 -33.34 -2.63 30.12
C VAL A 308 -32.26 -3.18 31.05
N GLN A 309 -31.01 -2.76 30.87
CA GLN A 309 -30.05 -2.90 31.95
C GLN A 309 -30.70 -2.12 33.08
N ALA A 310 -31.25 -2.83 34.06
CA ALA A 310 -31.57 -2.22 35.33
C ALA A 310 -30.25 -1.55 35.73
N GLU A 311 -30.26 -0.21 35.77
CA GLU A 311 -29.25 0.50 36.53
C GLU A 311 -29.27 -0.20 37.90
N ASP A 312 -28.14 -0.74 38.32
CA ASP A 312 -27.96 -1.23 39.67
C ASP A 312 -28.28 -0.04 40.58
N SER A 313 -29.54 0.04 41.01
CA SER A 313 -29.93 0.93 42.08
C SER A 313 -29.34 0.32 43.34
N ASP A 314 -28.13 0.76 43.67
CA ASP A 314 -27.53 0.66 45.00
C ASP A 314 -28.35 1.52 46.00
N GLU A 315 -29.64 1.22 46.13
CA GLU A 315 -30.52 1.70 47.20
C GLU A 315 -31.19 0.47 47.80
N ASP A 316 -30.46 -0.22 48.67
CA ASP A 316 -31.02 -0.84 49.88
C ASP A 316 -29.88 -1.52 50.67
N TYR A 317 -29.23 -0.74 51.55
CA TYR A 317 -28.65 -1.30 52.77
C TYR A 317 -28.87 -0.32 53.93
N TYR A 318 -29.81 -0.71 54.79
CA TYR A 318 -29.92 -0.29 56.20
C TYR A 318 -28.65 -0.65 56.98
#